data_AF-A0A927B2U6-F1
#
_entry.id   AF-A0A927B2U6-F1
#
_cell.length_a   1.000
_cell.length_b   1.000
_cell.length_c   1.000
_cell.angle_alpha   90.00
_cell.angle_beta   90.00
_cell.angle_gamma   90.00
#
_symmetry.space_group_name_H-M   'P 1'
#
loop_
_entity.id
_entity.type
_entity.pdbx_description
1 polymer ?
#
loop_
_entity_poly.entity_id
_entity_poly.type
_entity_poly.pdbx_seq_one_letter_code
_entity_poly.pdbx_strand_id
1 'polypeptide(L)'
;MRFWVAISFLMLLGYGLPDNTAEEFVIFALKTGQIIWDQKTLRKVSSGSTVRYSGYARLIQLHDQSLLTVYEAGGSVVAVKSTDSGNSWSLPIPIAPRQDGINMAVPDVVELNDHSILVCYNPRPYQIDPSRRFGIRTKKSYDGGQSWQDERLLYEAGSEFKNGCWEPAAIQLPTGEIQLFFANEGIYPTSNEQNISLLRSTDNGLSWTEKPADC
;
A
#
# COMPACT_ATOMS: atom_id res chain seq x y z
N MET A 1 -39.73 14.81 -22.27
CA MET A 1 -39.02 13.57 -22.65
C MET A 1 -38.79 12.77 -21.38
N ARG A 2 -39.61 11.74 -21.14
CA ARG A 2 -39.55 10.88 -19.94
C ARG A 2 -38.80 9.61 -20.33
N PHE A 3 -37.69 9.31 -19.66
CA PHE A 3 -37.01 8.01 -19.79
C PHE A 3 -37.60 7.04 -18.77
N TRP A 4 -38.12 5.92 -19.27
CA TRP A 4 -38.49 4.76 -18.45
C TRP A 4 -37.24 3.92 -18.22
N VAL A 5 -36.89 3.64 -16.97
CA VAL A 5 -35.96 2.55 -16.64
C VAL A 5 -36.82 1.32 -16.39
N ALA A 6 -36.72 0.33 -17.28
CA ALA A 6 -37.30 -0.98 -17.05
C ALA A 6 -36.45 -1.71 -16.00
N ILE A 7 -36.96 -1.80 -14.77
CA ILE A 7 -36.42 -2.70 -13.76
C ILE A 7 -37.14 -4.03 -13.98
N SER A 8 -36.45 -5.01 -14.56
CA SER A 8 -36.94 -6.38 -14.65
C SER A 8 -37.04 -6.96 -13.24
N PHE A 9 -38.25 -7.02 -12.69
CA PHE A 9 -38.55 -7.87 -11.54
C PHE A 9 -38.67 -9.31 -12.04
N LEU A 10 -37.72 -10.17 -11.68
CA LEU A 10 -37.86 -11.61 -11.84
C LEU A 10 -38.83 -12.10 -10.75
N MET A 11 -40.12 -12.22 -11.09
CA MET A 11 -41.12 -12.83 -10.23
C MET A 11 -41.06 -14.35 -10.42
N LEU A 12 -40.40 -15.06 -9.51
CA LEU A 12 -40.51 -16.52 -9.43
C LEU A 12 -41.80 -16.87 -8.69
N LEU A 13 -42.85 -17.17 -9.44
CA LEU A 13 -44.04 -17.85 -8.92
C LEU A 13 -43.69 -19.32 -8.68
N GLY A 14 -43.31 -19.67 -7.46
CA GLY A 14 -43.19 -21.05 -7.01
C GLY A 14 -44.56 -21.62 -6.67
N TYR A 15 -45.13 -22.43 -7.56
CA TYR A 15 -46.18 -23.39 -7.21
C TYR A 15 -45.54 -24.66 -6.64
N GLY A 16 -46.18 -25.24 -5.62
CA GLY A 16 -45.60 -26.17 -4.65
C GLY A 16 -45.03 -27.49 -5.18
N LEU A 17 -44.07 -28.03 -4.42
CA LEU A 17 -44.15 -29.27 -3.61
C LEU A 17 -42.89 -29.37 -2.71
N PRO A 18 -42.90 -30.16 -1.62
CA PRO A 18 -42.03 -29.95 -0.47
C PRO A 18 -40.71 -30.71 -0.61
N ASP A 19 -39.60 -30.06 -0.30
CA ASP A 19 -38.53 -30.72 0.45
C ASP A 19 -37.65 -29.73 1.19
N ASN A 20 -37.40 -30.07 2.45
CA ASN A 20 -36.76 -29.25 3.48
C ASN A 20 -35.29 -28.97 3.16
N THR A 21 -34.99 -27.83 2.56
CA THR A 21 -33.77 -27.04 2.83
C THR A 21 -34.06 -25.57 2.54
N ALA A 22 -34.77 -24.91 3.46
CA ALA A 22 -34.87 -23.46 3.42
C ALA A 22 -33.48 -22.90 3.79
N GLU A 23 -32.65 -22.59 2.79
CA GLU A 23 -31.60 -21.61 3.00
C GLU A 23 -32.29 -20.30 3.38
N GLU A 24 -32.07 -19.87 4.61
CA GLU A 24 -32.64 -18.64 5.15
C GLU A 24 -31.95 -17.46 4.44
N PHE A 25 -32.56 -17.01 3.34
CA PHE A 25 -32.16 -15.78 2.68
C PHE A 25 -32.53 -14.61 3.59
N VAL A 26 -31.57 -14.17 4.42
CA VAL A 26 -31.68 -12.94 5.19
C VAL A 26 -31.65 -11.77 4.20
N ILE A 27 -32.84 -11.30 3.80
CA ILE A 27 -32.97 -10.06 3.04
C ILE A 27 -32.72 -8.91 4.02
N PHE A 28 -31.50 -8.36 3.98
CA PHE A 28 -31.23 -7.09 4.63
C PHE A 28 -31.98 -6.00 3.87
N ALA A 29 -33.08 -5.50 4.44
CA ALA A 29 -33.68 -4.25 4.00
C ALA A 29 -32.69 -3.11 4.33
N LEU A 30 -31.73 -2.88 3.43
CA LEU A 30 -30.80 -1.77 3.55
C LEU A 30 -31.59 -0.47 3.45
N LYS A 31 -31.43 0.41 4.44
CA LYS A 31 -31.88 1.80 4.29
C LYS A 31 -31.02 2.44 3.20
N THR A 32 -31.64 3.24 2.33
CA THR A 32 -30.93 4.03 1.32
C THR A 32 -29.79 4.81 1.96
N GLY A 33 -28.57 4.69 1.42
CA GLY A 33 -27.38 5.39 1.92
C GLY A 33 -26.56 4.65 2.98
N GLN A 34 -26.90 3.41 3.34
CA GLN A 34 -26.04 2.60 4.22
C GLN A 34 -24.96 1.83 3.45
N ILE A 35 -23.73 1.94 3.94
CA ILE A 35 -22.61 1.07 3.56
C ILE A 35 -22.50 -0.01 4.64
N ILE A 36 -22.65 -1.28 4.25
CA ILE A 36 -22.48 -2.43 5.13
C ILE A 36 -21.46 -3.37 4.49
N TRP A 37 -20.47 -3.78 5.28
CA TRP A 37 -19.50 -4.79 4.88
C TRP A 37 -20.09 -6.19 5.04
N ASP A 38 -20.06 -6.98 3.96
CA ASP A 38 -20.35 -8.40 4.07
C ASP A 38 -19.20 -9.12 4.81
N GLN A 39 -19.48 -9.53 6.04
CA GLN A 39 -18.47 -10.21 6.87
C GLN A 39 -18.09 -11.58 6.31
N LYS A 40 -18.92 -12.22 5.47
CA LYS A 40 -18.63 -13.52 4.86
C LYS A 40 -17.54 -13.40 3.78
N THR A 41 -17.35 -12.21 3.21
CA THR A 41 -16.30 -11.95 2.22
C THR A 41 -14.99 -11.50 2.85
N LEU A 42 -14.89 -11.48 4.19
CA LEU A 42 -13.64 -11.12 4.86
C LEU A 42 -12.52 -12.10 4.45
N ARG A 43 -11.39 -11.54 4.03
CA ARG A 43 -10.18 -12.29 3.67
C ARG A 43 -9.00 -11.71 4.42
N LYS A 44 -8.17 -12.59 4.98
CA LYS A 44 -6.90 -12.20 5.58
C LYS A 44 -5.86 -12.10 4.48
N VAL A 45 -5.31 -10.91 4.28
CA VAL A 45 -4.26 -10.64 3.29
C VAL A 45 -2.88 -10.98 3.84
N SER A 46 -2.60 -10.63 5.10
CA SER A 46 -1.30 -10.89 5.71
C SER A 46 -1.08 -12.39 5.91
N SER A 47 -0.01 -12.91 5.33
CA SER A 47 0.36 -14.30 5.55
C SER A 47 1.20 -14.46 6.83
N GLY A 48 1.08 -15.61 7.50
CA GLY A 48 1.93 -16.03 8.61
C GLY A 48 1.28 -15.86 9.99
N SER A 49 1.27 -16.94 10.78
CA SER A 49 0.88 -16.94 12.21
C SER A 49 2.03 -16.53 13.14
N THR A 50 3.25 -16.43 12.61
CA THR A 50 4.49 -16.21 13.38
C THR A 50 4.93 -14.76 13.45
N VAL A 51 4.37 -13.88 12.61
CA VAL A 51 4.70 -12.45 12.60
C VAL A 51 3.77 -11.71 13.56
N ARG A 52 4.34 -11.11 14.61
CA ARG A 52 3.57 -10.45 15.68
C ARG A 52 2.91 -9.13 15.24
N TYR A 53 3.33 -8.56 14.12
CA TYR A 53 2.85 -7.26 13.63
C TYR A 53 2.71 -7.27 12.11
N SER A 54 1.55 -6.81 11.63
CA SER A 54 1.36 -6.39 10.24
C SER A 54 0.57 -5.09 10.20
N GLY A 55 1.03 -4.10 9.44
CA GLY A 55 0.43 -2.78 9.39
C GLY A 55 0.84 -1.98 8.16
N TYR A 56 0.32 -0.76 8.06
CA TYR A 56 0.58 0.18 6.95
C TYR A 56 0.40 -0.47 5.56
N ALA A 57 -0.69 -1.21 5.39
CA ALA A 57 -0.97 -1.85 4.12
C ALA A 57 -1.34 -0.82 3.04
N ARG A 58 -0.97 -1.13 1.80
CA ARG A 58 -1.40 -0.47 0.57
C ARG A 58 -1.75 -1.54 -0.44
N LEU A 59 -2.91 -1.39 -1.07
CA LEU A 59 -3.40 -2.31 -2.09
C LEU A 59 -3.65 -1.52 -3.37
N ILE A 60 -3.08 -2.00 -4.47
CA ILE A 60 -3.36 -1.50 -5.82
C ILE A 60 -3.80 -2.66 -6.72
N GLN A 61 -4.65 -2.36 -7.69
CA GLN A 61 -4.89 -3.26 -8.82
C GLN A 61 -3.87 -2.91 -9.91
N LEU A 62 -3.12 -3.92 -10.35
CA LEU A 62 -2.13 -3.78 -11.42
C LEU A 62 -2.79 -3.82 -12.80
N HIS A 63 -2.04 -3.46 -13.84
CA HIS A 63 -2.50 -3.47 -15.23
C HIS A 63 -3.01 -4.84 -15.70
N ASP A 64 -2.47 -5.94 -15.12
CA ASP A 64 -2.84 -7.32 -15.42
C ASP A 64 -4.13 -7.76 -14.67
N GLN A 65 -4.80 -6.82 -13.99
CA GLN A 65 -5.98 -6.98 -13.13
C GLN A 65 -5.73 -7.72 -11.80
N SER A 66 -4.51 -8.19 -11.56
CA SER A 66 -4.15 -8.75 -10.26
C SER A 66 -4.11 -7.66 -9.18
N LEU A 67 -4.24 -8.08 -7.92
CA LEU A 67 -4.09 -7.19 -6.78
C LEU A 67 -2.71 -7.38 -6.17
N LEU A 68 -1.98 -6.28 -5.98
CA LEU A 68 -0.74 -6.26 -5.21
C LEU A 68 -1.00 -5.54 -3.89
N THR A 69 -0.65 -6.17 -2.77
CA THR A 69 -0.62 -5.52 -1.47
C THR A 69 0.81 -5.47 -0.94
N VAL A 70 1.27 -4.29 -0.55
CA VAL A 70 2.52 -4.11 0.22
C VAL A 70 2.19 -3.72 1.65
N TYR A 71 2.96 -4.21 2.62
CA TYR A 71 2.72 -3.92 4.03
C TYR A 71 3.97 -4.18 4.87
N GLU A 72 3.99 -3.62 6.08
CA GLU A 72 5.00 -3.95 7.09
C GLU A 72 4.71 -5.32 7.71
N ALA A 73 5.72 -6.17 7.85
CA ALA A 73 5.65 -7.45 8.53
C ALA A 73 6.90 -7.64 9.41
N GLY A 74 6.73 -7.57 10.73
CA GLY A 74 7.84 -7.82 11.67
C GLY A 74 9.06 -6.92 11.46
N GLY A 75 8.84 -5.65 11.08
CA GLY A 75 9.89 -4.67 10.78
C GLY A 75 10.53 -4.81 9.39
N SER A 76 9.97 -5.65 8.52
CA SER A 76 10.31 -5.72 7.08
C SER A 76 9.16 -5.14 6.25
N VAL A 77 9.43 -4.76 5.00
CA VAL A 77 8.38 -4.53 3.98
C VAL A 77 8.29 -5.76 3.09
N VAL A 78 7.05 -6.24 2.87
CA VAL A 78 6.76 -7.41 2.05
C VAL A 78 5.64 -7.11 1.05
N ALA A 79 5.56 -7.91 -0.02
CA ALA A 79 4.47 -7.90 -0.98
C ALA A 79 3.70 -9.23 -0.95
N VAL A 80 2.39 -9.20 -1.18
CA VAL A 80 1.57 -10.37 -1.52
C VAL A 80 0.72 -10.05 -2.74
N LYS A 81 0.47 -11.05 -3.58
CA LYS A 81 -0.28 -10.89 -4.83
C LYS A 81 -1.51 -11.80 -4.84
N SER A 82 -2.60 -11.32 -5.42
CA SER A 82 -3.80 -12.10 -5.69
C SER A 82 -4.15 -12.00 -7.18
N THR A 83 -4.44 -13.14 -7.80
CA THR A 83 -4.89 -13.23 -9.21
C THR A 83 -6.35 -13.66 -9.32
N ASP A 84 -7.06 -13.75 -8.19
CA ASP A 84 -8.43 -14.25 -8.09
C ASP A 84 -9.36 -13.24 -7.38
N SER A 85 -9.13 -11.94 -7.61
CA SER A 85 -9.90 -10.82 -7.05
C SER A 85 -9.88 -10.78 -5.50
N GLY A 86 -8.77 -11.17 -4.89
CA GLY A 86 -8.57 -11.12 -3.43
C GLY A 86 -9.09 -12.33 -2.67
N ASN A 87 -9.55 -13.39 -3.37
CA ASN A 87 -10.03 -14.61 -2.73
C ASN A 87 -8.91 -15.39 -2.05
N SER A 88 -7.74 -15.44 -2.66
CA SER A 88 -6.52 -16.00 -2.11
C SER A 88 -5.31 -15.09 -2.39
N TRP A 89 -4.26 -15.27 -1.60
CA TRP A 89 -3.05 -14.45 -1.63
C TRP A 89 -1.81 -15.34 -1.63
N SER A 90 -0.78 -14.92 -2.38
CA SER A 90 0.51 -15.59 -2.42
C SER A 90 1.20 -15.62 -1.05
N LEU A 91 2.27 -16.42 -0.93
CA LEU A 91 3.23 -16.22 0.15
C LEU A 91 3.89 -14.82 0.03
N PRO A 92 4.36 -14.22 1.13
CA PRO A 92 4.95 -12.88 1.11
C PRO A 92 6.32 -12.93 0.46
N ILE A 93 6.53 -12.00 -0.45
CA ILE A 93 7.81 -11.75 -1.11
C ILE A 93 8.49 -10.58 -0.38
N PRO A 94 9.67 -10.76 0.23
CA PRO A 94 10.38 -9.66 0.87
C PRO A 94 10.76 -8.57 -0.13
N ILE A 95 10.37 -7.33 0.14
CA ILE A 95 10.82 -6.14 -0.62
C ILE A 95 12.04 -5.56 0.08
N ALA A 96 11.91 -5.23 1.37
CA ALA A 96 12.98 -4.67 2.19
C ALA A 96 13.01 -5.40 3.54
N PRO A 97 13.93 -6.37 3.72
CA PRO A 97 14.10 -7.06 4.99
C PRO A 97 14.52 -6.10 6.11
N ARG A 98 14.02 -6.38 7.32
CA ARG A 98 14.48 -5.72 8.55
C ARG A 98 16.01 -5.81 8.66
N GLN A 99 16.63 -4.75 9.13
CA GLN A 99 18.06 -4.71 9.41
C GLN A 99 18.30 -4.62 10.92
N ASP A 100 19.51 -4.93 11.37
CA ASP A 100 19.86 -4.82 12.77
C ASP A 100 19.70 -3.38 13.28
N GLY A 101 18.85 -3.20 14.29
CA GLY A 101 18.54 -1.88 14.85
C GLY A 101 17.60 -1.01 14.02
N ILE A 102 17.16 -1.44 12.82
CA ILE A 102 16.35 -0.63 11.89
C ILE A 102 15.18 -1.43 11.32
N ASN A 103 13.96 -0.95 11.51
CA ASN A 103 12.77 -1.45 10.82
C ASN A 103 12.64 -0.80 9.45
N MET A 104 12.17 -1.53 8.45
CA MET A 104 11.72 -0.99 7.17
C MET A 104 10.21 -0.77 7.28
N ALA A 105 9.78 0.48 7.22
CA ALA A 105 8.45 0.89 7.66
C ALA A 105 7.68 1.69 6.60
N VAL A 106 6.37 1.80 6.81
CA VAL A 106 5.37 2.61 6.10
C VAL A 106 5.57 2.59 4.59
N PRO A 107 5.39 1.42 3.95
CA PRO A 107 5.53 1.34 2.52
C PRO A 107 4.39 2.06 1.81
N ASP A 108 4.71 2.69 0.69
CA ASP A 108 3.75 3.11 -0.32
C ASP A 108 4.10 2.50 -1.68
N VAL A 109 3.10 2.32 -2.55
CA VAL A 109 3.26 1.61 -3.83
C VAL A 109 2.49 2.30 -4.94
N VAL A 110 3.14 2.39 -6.10
CA VAL A 110 2.53 2.87 -7.34
C VAL A 110 2.97 2.00 -8.51
N GLU A 111 2.03 1.60 -9.34
CA GLU A 111 2.34 1.07 -10.68
C GLU A 111 2.54 2.25 -11.63
N LEU A 112 3.69 2.30 -12.28
CA LEU A 112 4.08 3.38 -13.18
C LEU A 112 3.52 3.13 -14.59
N ASN A 113 3.55 4.16 -15.43
CA ASN A 113 3.08 4.14 -16.82
C ASN A 113 3.81 3.09 -17.69
N ASP A 114 5.04 2.71 -17.33
CA ASP A 114 5.80 1.65 -18.01
C ASP A 114 5.50 0.24 -17.44
N HIS A 115 4.49 0.12 -16.57
CA HIS A 115 4.10 -1.09 -15.84
C HIS A 115 5.16 -1.64 -14.88
N SER A 116 6.24 -0.91 -14.66
CA SER A 116 7.10 -1.18 -13.51
C SER A 116 6.43 -0.69 -12.22
N ILE A 117 6.76 -1.32 -11.11
CA ILE A 117 6.16 -1.01 -9.82
C ILE A 117 7.22 -0.34 -8.96
N LEU A 118 6.91 0.83 -8.41
CA LEU A 118 7.75 1.54 -7.47
C LEU A 118 7.18 1.36 -6.05
N VAL A 119 8.03 0.94 -5.12
CA VAL A 119 7.73 0.95 -3.69
C VAL A 119 8.66 1.92 -3.01
N CYS A 120 8.12 2.87 -2.25
CA CYS A 120 8.89 3.68 -1.32
C CYS A 120 8.64 3.22 0.13
N TYR A 121 9.62 3.40 1.00
CA TYR A 121 9.56 2.98 2.40
C TYR A 121 10.54 3.78 3.26
N ASN A 122 10.37 3.67 4.58
CA ASN A 122 11.04 4.48 5.58
C ASN A 122 11.86 3.59 6.52
N PRO A 123 13.19 3.47 6.34
CA PRO A 123 14.06 2.97 7.39
C PRO A 123 13.87 3.75 8.70
N ARG A 124 13.50 3.05 9.78
CA ARG A 124 13.23 3.60 11.11
C ARG A 124 14.09 2.90 12.17
N PRO A 125 15.13 3.57 12.69
CA PRO A 125 15.91 3.06 13.81
C PRO A 125 15.02 2.82 15.04
N TYR A 126 15.06 1.60 15.60
CA TYR A 126 14.47 1.28 16.90
C TYR A 126 15.54 1.16 18.01
N GLN A 127 16.81 1.11 17.61
CA GLN A 127 17.97 1.26 18.48
C GLN A 127 18.73 2.50 18.03
N ILE A 128 18.65 3.57 18.80
CA ILE A 128 19.27 4.86 18.49
C ILE A 128 20.79 4.69 18.44
N ASP A 129 21.38 5.00 17.28
CA ASP A 129 22.83 5.03 17.04
C ASP A 129 23.10 6.00 15.87
N PRO A 130 24.15 6.83 15.91
CA PRO A 130 24.45 7.77 14.82
C PRO A 130 24.66 7.13 13.44
N SER A 131 25.02 5.84 13.38
CA SER A 131 25.14 5.06 12.14
C SER A 131 23.79 4.57 11.60
N ARG A 132 22.71 4.70 12.36
CA ARG A 132 21.35 4.24 12.01
C ARG A 132 20.44 5.46 11.90
N ARG A 133 20.17 5.87 10.66
CA ARG A 133 19.40 7.09 10.36
C ARG A 133 18.00 6.75 9.88
N PHE A 134 17.06 7.64 10.20
CA PHE A 134 15.78 7.66 9.50
C PHE A 134 16.04 7.99 8.03
N GLY A 135 15.36 7.31 7.12
CA GLY A 135 15.56 7.56 5.69
C GLY A 135 14.32 7.40 4.86
N ILE A 136 14.43 7.82 3.60
CA ILE A 136 13.45 7.55 2.54
C ILE A 136 14.16 6.73 1.48
N ARG A 137 13.61 5.54 1.18
CA ARG A 137 14.15 4.64 0.17
C ARG A 137 13.10 4.25 -0.85
N THR A 138 13.56 3.82 -2.02
CA THR A 138 12.72 3.20 -3.06
C THR A 138 13.30 1.89 -3.54
N LYS A 139 12.44 0.98 -4.01
CA LYS A 139 12.79 -0.20 -4.84
C LYS A 139 11.82 -0.33 -6.01
N LYS A 140 12.26 -1.03 -7.05
CA LYS A 140 11.43 -1.30 -8.22
C LYS A 140 11.24 -2.79 -8.49
N SER A 141 10.10 -3.13 -9.09
CA SER A 141 9.84 -4.42 -9.73
C SER A 141 9.50 -4.20 -11.19
N TYR A 142 9.97 -5.10 -12.06
CA TYR A 142 9.72 -5.09 -13.50
C TYR A 142 8.99 -6.36 -13.98
N ASP A 143 8.61 -7.23 -13.05
CA ASP A 143 8.04 -8.56 -13.30
C ASP A 143 6.71 -8.76 -12.55
N GLY A 144 5.99 -7.65 -12.32
CA GLY A 144 4.68 -7.66 -11.68
C GLY A 144 4.72 -8.00 -10.19
N GLY A 145 5.80 -7.64 -9.49
CA GLY A 145 5.98 -7.81 -8.05
C GLY A 145 6.63 -9.13 -7.61
N GLN A 146 7.19 -9.91 -8.55
CA GLN A 146 7.83 -11.19 -8.27
C GLN A 146 9.26 -11.04 -7.75
N SER A 147 9.98 -10.03 -8.23
CA SER A 147 11.31 -9.64 -7.74
C SER A 147 11.45 -8.13 -7.60
N TRP A 148 12.38 -7.71 -6.74
CA TRP A 148 12.59 -6.32 -6.37
C TRP A 148 14.08 -5.97 -6.43
N GLN A 149 14.41 -4.91 -7.15
CA GLN A 149 15.77 -4.45 -7.40
C GLN A 149 15.86 -2.92 -7.34
N ASP A 150 16.98 -2.34 -7.77
CA ASP A 150 17.13 -0.91 -7.97
C ASP A 150 16.89 -0.07 -6.70
N GLU A 151 17.36 -0.57 -5.55
CA GLU A 151 17.23 0.13 -4.28
C GLU A 151 17.98 1.47 -4.30
N ARG A 152 17.30 2.53 -3.87
CA ARG A 152 17.89 3.88 -3.76
C ARG A 152 17.57 4.49 -2.41
N LEU A 153 18.57 5.15 -1.85
CA LEU A 153 18.42 6.04 -0.72
C LEU A 153 18.21 7.45 -1.26
N LEU A 154 17.05 8.04 -0.95
CA LEU A 154 16.64 9.33 -1.48
C LEU A 154 16.87 10.47 -0.49
N TYR A 155 16.78 10.17 0.80
CA TYR A 155 16.98 11.14 1.87
C TYR A 155 17.39 10.44 3.18
N GLU A 156 18.19 11.13 3.99
CA GLU A 156 18.51 10.74 5.36
C GLU A 156 18.26 11.92 6.32
N ALA A 157 17.47 11.65 7.36
CA ALA A 157 17.27 12.57 8.47
C ALA A 157 18.22 12.20 9.63
N GLY A 158 17.92 12.60 10.86
CA GLY A 158 18.71 12.22 12.03
C GLY A 158 18.50 10.75 12.45
N SER A 159 19.04 10.39 13.61
CA SER A 159 18.95 9.05 14.21
C SER A 159 17.96 8.97 15.38
N GLU A 160 17.38 10.10 15.78
CA GLU A 160 16.42 10.20 16.88
C GLU A 160 15.02 10.39 16.34
N PHE A 161 14.01 9.98 17.11
CA PHE A 161 12.62 10.15 16.71
C PHE A 161 12.30 11.62 16.40
N LYS A 162 12.72 12.56 17.26
CA LYS A 162 12.43 14.01 17.12
C LYS A 162 13.03 14.70 15.88
N ASN A 163 13.91 14.03 15.13
CA ASN A 163 14.59 14.60 13.97
C ASN A 163 14.57 13.64 12.78
N GLY A 164 13.52 12.82 12.70
CA GLY A 164 13.34 11.82 11.67
C GLY A 164 12.78 12.36 10.35
N CYS A 165 12.54 11.44 9.43
CA CYS A 165 11.68 11.65 8.27
C CYS A 165 10.69 10.48 8.18
N TRP A 166 9.52 10.74 7.61
CA TRP A 166 8.34 9.93 7.83
C TRP A 166 7.52 9.72 6.56
N GLU A 167 6.88 8.55 6.50
CA GLU A 167 5.74 8.22 5.64
C GLU A 167 5.86 8.73 4.19
N PRO A 168 6.74 8.11 3.38
CA PRO A 168 6.82 8.46 1.97
C PRO A 168 5.50 8.09 1.28
N ALA A 169 5.07 8.95 0.37
CA ALA A 169 3.94 8.72 -0.52
C ALA A 169 4.31 9.15 -1.94
N ALA A 170 4.01 8.33 -2.94
CA ALA A 170 4.41 8.59 -4.32
C ALA A 170 3.21 8.62 -5.27
N ILE A 171 3.24 9.57 -6.21
CA ILE A 171 2.30 9.63 -7.34
C ILE A 171 3.09 9.80 -8.64
N GLN A 172 2.58 9.27 -9.74
CA GLN A 172 3.07 9.61 -11.08
C GLN A 172 2.06 10.52 -11.79
N LEU A 173 2.55 11.64 -12.31
CA LEU A 173 1.77 12.57 -13.10
C LEU A 173 1.55 12.02 -14.52
N PRO A 174 0.53 12.50 -15.25
CA PRO A 174 0.30 12.12 -16.66
C PRO A 174 1.50 12.36 -17.58
N THR A 175 2.41 13.29 -17.22
CA THR A 175 3.65 13.55 -17.97
C THR A 175 4.71 12.45 -17.79
N GLY A 176 4.52 11.55 -16.82
CA GLY A 176 5.50 10.54 -16.42
C GLY A 176 6.41 10.97 -15.25
N GLU A 177 6.38 12.24 -14.84
CA GLU A 177 7.09 12.68 -13.64
C GLU A 177 6.53 11.99 -12.38
N ILE A 178 7.41 11.44 -11.55
CA ILE A 178 7.07 10.91 -10.24
C ILE A 178 7.33 11.99 -9.19
N GLN A 179 6.36 12.20 -8.31
CA GLN A 179 6.48 13.06 -7.15
C GLN A 179 6.40 12.20 -5.88
N LEU A 180 7.44 12.27 -5.06
CA LEU A 180 7.53 11.58 -3.78
C LEU A 180 7.53 12.60 -2.65
N PHE A 181 6.50 12.55 -1.84
CA PHE A 181 6.30 13.40 -0.67
C PHE A 181 6.68 12.65 0.60
N PHE A 182 7.23 13.34 1.59
CA PHE A 182 7.48 12.77 2.92
C PHE A 182 7.48 13.87 3.98
N ALA A 183 7.11 13.53 5.20
CA ALA A 183 7.22 14.44 6.35
C ALA A 183 8.67 14.49 6.84
N ASN A 184 9.19 15.67 7.13
CA ASN A 184 10.59 15.88 7.42
C ASN A 184 10.78 16.77 8.65
N GLU A 185 11.33 16.17 9.70
CA GLU A 185 11.74 16.86 10.94
C GLU A 185 13.26 17.01 10.98
N GLY A 186 13.99 16.36 10.07
CA GLY A 186 15.46 16.35 10.02
C GLY A 186 16.09 17.72 9.78
N ILE A 187 15.33 18.68 9.24
CA ILE A 187 15.76 20.07 9.05
C ILE A 187 15.44 20.98 10.25
N TYR A 188 14.70 20.47 11.25
CA TYR A 188 14.26 21.20 12.44
C TYR A 188 14.82 20.58 13.74
N PRO A 189 16.16 20.54 13.94
CA PRO A 189 16.76 19.80 15.05
C PRO A 189 16.49 20.38 16.45
N THR A 190 15.97 21.62 16.52
CA THR A 190 15.79 22.39 17.77
C THR A 190 14.34 22.78 18.04
N SER A 191 13.40 22.36 17.20
CA SER A 191 11.96 22.60 17.36
C SER A 191 11.17 21.30 17.13
N ASN A 192 9.85 21.35 17.32
CA ASN A 192 8.94 20.25 16.98
C ASN A 192 8.23 20.51 15.64
N GLU A 193 8.88 21.27 14.75
CA GLU A 193 8.33 21.60 13.44
C GLU A 193 8.55 20.45 12.45
N GLN A 194 7.68 20.40 11.45
CA GLN A 194 7.70 19.41 10.39
C GLN A 194 7.31 20.09 9.08
N ASN A 195 8.02 19.81 7.99
CA ASN A 195 7.63 20.20 6.63
C ASN A 195 7.26 18.97 5.80
N ILE A 196 6.48 19.19 4.74
CA ILE A 196 6.33 18.20 3.67
C ILE A 196 7.40 18.50 2.62
N SER A 197 8.31 17.54 2.46
CA SER A 197 9.40 17.58 1.49
C SER A 197 9.00 16.81 0.23
N LEU A 198 9.42 17.29 -0.94
CA LEU A 198 9.13 16.71 -2.24
C LEU A 198 10.39 16.42 -3.05
N LEU A 199 10.53 15.17 -3.49
CA LEU A 199 11.52 14.73 -4.47
C LEU A 199 10.84 14.36 -5.78
N ARG A 200 11.52 14.62 -6.90
CA ARG A 200 10.98 14.35 -8.24
C ARG A 200 11.88 13.42 -9.03
N SER A 201 11.28 12.59 -9.87
CA SER A 201 11.98 11.75 -10.86
C SER A 201 11.30 11.90 -12.22
N THR A 202 12.10 11.96 -13.29
CA THR A 202 11.62 12.06 -14.68
C THR A 202 12.03 10.85 -15.53
N ASP A 203 12.61 9.83 -14.90
CA ASP A 203 13.15 8.61 -15.53
C ASP A 203 12.62 7.34 -14.84
N ASN A 204 11.33 7.35 -14.49
CA ASN A 204 10.63 6.26 -13.82
C ASN A 204 11.29 5.84 -12.48
N GLY A 205 11.88 6.76 -11.73
CA GLY A 205 12.44 6.51 -10.40
C GLY A 205 13.88 6.00 -10.40
N LEU A 206 14.58 6.06 -11.55
CA LEU A 206 15.98 5.66 -11.67
C LEU A 206 16.96 6.75 -11.22
N SER A 207 16.54 8.00 -11.21
CA SER A 207 17.22 9.12 -10.58
C SER A 207 16.21 10.10 -10.00
N TRP A 208 16.67 10.92 -9.04
CA TRP A 208 15.83 11.84 -8.29
C TRP A 208 16.54 13.17 -8.14
N THR A 209 15.77 14.23 -7.92
CA THR A 209 16.31 15.55 -7.51
C THR A 209 17.21 15.40 -6.29
N GLU A 210 18.38 16.06 -6.30
CA GLU A 210 19.37 15.92 -5.22
C GLU A 210 18.88 16.43 -3.86
N LYS A 211 18.06 17.47 -3.86
CA LYS A 211 17.50 18.07 -2.65
C LYS A 211 15.98 18.09 -2.72
N PRO A 212 15.29 17.81 -1.61
CA PRO A 212 13.85 18.00 -1.55
C PRO A 212 13.51 19.49 -1.68
N ALA A 213 12.40 19.77 -2.36
CA ALA A 213 11.74 21.07 -2.29
C ALA A 213 10.75 21.08 -1.10
N ASP A 214 10.55 22.26 -0.51
CA ASP A 214 9.49 22.47 0.49
C ASP A 214 8.14 22.66 -0.22
N CYS A 215 7.10 22.02 0.29
CA CYS A 215 5.72 22.11 -0.19
C CYS A 215 4.82 22.83 0.82
#